data_AF-A0A917Q2L0-F1
#
_entry.id   AF-A0A917Q2L0-F1
#
_cell.length_a   1.000
_cell.length_b   1.000
_cell.length_c   1.000
_cell.angle_alpha   90.00
_cell.angle_beta   90.00
_cell.angle_gamma   90.00
#
_symmetry.space_group_name_H-M   'P 1'
#
loop_
_entity.id
_entity.type
_entity.pdbx_description
1 polymer ?
#
loop_
_entity_poly.entity_id
_entity_poly.type
_entity_poly.pdbx_seq_one_letter_code
_entity_poly.pdbx_strand_id
1 'polypeptide(L)'
;MILIPTNLFANVYQSNFANGIYALEFQQDGSNCKYDTNNSGIVEGNCKISIVNHSSDAVTFRASIDQKYDHNRFNVTDLINLKDHQLKLDAKEHRTFDINFRHSLQSSKYQSIGGELDIFNLIISDDDNTRRL
;
A
#
# COMPACT_ATOMS: atom_id res chain seq x y z
N MET A 1 -2.27 -12.61 37.00
CA MET A 1 -2.82 -11.89 35.84
C MET A 1 -1.96 -12.28 34.65
N ILE A 2 -2.43 -13.19 33.80
CA ILE A 2 -1.67 -13.67 32.64
C ILE A 2 -1.81 -12.61 31.55
N LEU A 3 -0.75 -11.85 31.30
CA LEU A 3 -0.64 -10.97 30.15
C LEU A 3 -0.37 -11.85 28.94
N ILE A 4 -1.44 -12.30 28.27
CA ILE A 4 -1.27 -12.99 26.98
C ILE A 4 -0.97 -11.92 25.93
N PRO A 5 0.12 -12.05 25.16
CA PRO A 5 0.50 -11.06 24.15
C PRO A 5 -0.60 -10.92 23.09
N THR A 6 -1.16 -9.73 22.94
CA THR A 6 -2.25 -9.41 22.00
C THR A 6 -1.90 -9.73 20.55
N ASN A 7 -0.61 -9.62 20.21
CA ASN A 7 -0.01 -9.99 18.93
C ASN A 7 -0.12 -11.50 18.60
N LEU A 8 -0.10 -12.39 19.60
CA LEU A 8 -0.26 -13.83 19.33
C LEU A 8 -1.68 -14.14 18.85
N PHE A 9 -2.69 -13.48 19.44
CA PHE A 9 -4.08 -13.63 19.00
C PHE A 9 -4.37 -12.94 17.67
N ALA A 10 -3.74 -11.78 17.40
CA ALA A 10 -3.94 -11.08 16.14
C ALA A 10 -3.53 -11.95 14.94
N ASN A 11 -2.41 -12.68 15.04
CA ASN A 11 -1.93 -13.56 13.98
C ASN A 11 -2.76 -14.85 13.87
N VAL A 12 -3.14 -15.44 15.00
CA VAL A 12 -4.01 -16.64 15.02
C VAL A 12 -5.41 -16.32 14.48
N TYR A 13 -5.95 -15.15 14.82
CA TYR A 13 -7.23 -14.65 14.32
C TYR A 13 -7.17 -14.43 12.81
N GLN A 14 -6.15 -13.71 12.32
CA GLN A 14 -5.96 -13.47 10.89
C GLN A 14 -5.76 -14.76 10.07
N SER A 15 -5.13 -15.78 10.66
CA SER A 15 -4.81 -17.03 9.94
C SER A 15 -5.93 -18.08 9.93
N ASN A 16 -6.86 -18.04 10.89
CA ASN A 16 -7.90 -19.07 11.03
C ASN A 16 -9.34 -18.55 10.91
N PHE A 17 -9.57 -17.24 11.10
CA PHE A 17 -10.93 -16.68 11.17
C PHE A 17 -11.15 -15.52 10.22
N ALA A 18 -10.12 -14.76 9.88
CA ALA A 18 -10.23 -13.71 8.89
C ALA A 18 -10.18 -14.30 7.47
N ASN A 19 -11.07 -13.81 6.60
CA ASN A 19 -11.16 -14.19 5.19
C ASN A 19 -11.09 -12.95 4.30
N GLY A 20 -10.79 -13.14 3.01
CA GLY A 20 -10.70 -12.05 2.05
C GLY A 20 -9.69 -10.97 2.49
N ILE A 21 -10.05 -9.70 2.33
CA ILE A 21 -9.17 -8.58 2.68
C ILE A 21 -8.85 -8.48 4.18
N TYR A 22 -9.62 -9.14 5.05
CA TYR A 22 -9.37 -9.17 6.50
C TYR A 22 -8.22 -10.11 6.88
N ALA A 23 -7.86 -11.05 6.01
CA ALA A 23 -6.73 -11.96 6.21
C ALA A 23 -5.40 -11.39 5.71
N LEU A 24 -5.43 -10.22 5.08
CA LEU A 24 -4.23 -9.56 4.56
C LEU A 24 -3.53 -8.75 5.65
N GLU A 25 -2.21 -8.89 5.69
CA GLU A 25 -1.30 -8.12 6.55
C GLU A 25 -0.32 -7.31 5.68
N PHE A 26 -0.27 -6.00 5.92
CA PHE A 26 0.70 -5.12 5.28
C PHE A 26 2.03 -5.15 6.04
N GLN A 27 3.11 -5.47 5.33
CA GLN A 27 4.46 -5.50 5.88
C GLN A 27 5.14 -4.16 5.62
N GLN A 28 4.97 -3.22 6.55
CA GLN A 28 5.46 -1.85 6.40
C GLN A 28 6.99 -1.79 6.22
N ASP A 29 7.76 -2.57 6.98
CA ASP A 29 9.23 -2.61 6.89
C ASP A 29 9.74 -3.13 5.53
N GLY A 30 8.91 -3.89 4.81
CA GLY A 30 9.22 -4.39 3.47
C GLY A 30 8.68 -3.52 2.34
N SER A 31 8.16 -2.33 2.66
CA SER A 31 7.42 -1.49 1.72
C SER A 31 7.95 -0.06 1.70
N ASN A 32 8.15 0.48 0.50
CA ASN A 32 8.56 1.86 0.31
C ASN A 32 8.12 2.39 -1.06
N CYS A 33 8.01 3.71 -1.19
CA CYS A 33 7.83 4.36 -2.48
C CYS A 33 8.94 5.36 -2.74
N LYS A 34 9.55 5.33 -3.92
CA LYS A 34 10.55 6.29 -4.39
C LYS A 34 10.04 7.01 -5.60
N TYR A 35 10.31 8.29 -5.70
CA TYR A 35 9.89 9.09 -6.85
C TYR A 35 10.83 10.27 -7.09
N ASP A 36 10.89 10.68 -8.34
CA ASP A 36 11.63 11.86 -8.77
C ASP A 36 10.96 12.49 -9.99
N THR A 37 11.26 13.75 -10.25
CA THR A 37 10.80 14.47 -11.44
C THR A 37 11.88 14.43 -12.51
N ASN A 38 11.56 13.93 -13.68
CA ASN A 38 12.50 13.94 -14.80
C ASN A 38 12.64 15.36 -15.41
N ASN A 39 13.62 15.53 -16.31
CA ASN A 39 13.91 16.80 -16.97
C ASN A 39 12.74 17.36 -17.83
N SER A 40 11.70 16.57 -18.08
CA SER A 40 10.50 16.96 -18.82
C SER A 40 9.33 17.36 -17.91
N GLY A 41 9.56 17.46 -16.59
CA GLY A 41 8.51 17.81 -15.63
C GLY A 41 7.51 16.67 -15.35
N ILE A 42 7.91 15.43 -15.64
CA ILE A 42 7.10 14.25 -15.37
C ILE A 42 7.65 13.57 -14.11
N VAL A 43 6.78 13.39 -13.11
CA VAL A 43 7.09 12.59 -11.92
C VAL A 43 7.00 11.13 -12.30
N GLU A 44 8.07 10.40 -11.99
CA GLU A 44 8.18 8.95 -12.15
C GLU A 44 8.53 8.36 -10.81
N GLY A 45 7.96 7.21 -10.50
CA GLY A 45 8.26 6.55 -9.25
C GLY A 45 7.91 5.08 -9.26
N ASN A 46 8.37 4.43 -8.20
CA ASN A 46 8.23 3.02 -7.96
C ASN A 46 7.81 2.80 -6.50
N CYS A 47 6.75 2.02 -6.31
CA CYS A 47 6.30 1.58 -5.00
C CYS A 47 6.48 0.08 -4.86
N LYS A 48 7.19 -0.33 -3.82
CA LYS A 48 7.26 -1.70 -3.35
C LYS A 48 6.28 -1.87 -2.21
N ILE A 49 5.34 -2.79 -2.38
CA ILE A 49 4.28 -3.03 -1.40
C ILE A 49 4.29 -4.52 -1.04
N SER A 50 4.68 -4.82 0.19
CA SER A 50 4.80 -6.17 0.70
C SER A 50 3.55 -6.54 1.51
N ILE A 51 2.86 -7.60 1.09
CA ILE A 51 1.62 -8.06 1.73
C ILE A 51 1.68 -9.59 1.91
N VAL A 52 1.19 -10.04 3.06
CA VAL A 52 1.03 -11.46 3.38
C VAL A 52 -0.46 -11.79 3.40
N ASN A 53 -0.84 -12.87 2.74
CA ASN A 53 -2.17 -13.45 2.86
C ASN A 53 -2.14 -14.58 3.89
N HIS A 54 -2.79 -14.38 5.03
CA HIS A 54 -2.86 -15.41 6.08
C HIS A 54 -4.00 -16.40 5.87
N SER A 55 -4.88 -16.25 4.89
CA SER A 55 -6.00 -17.18 4.67
C SER A 55 -5.55 -18.46 3.95
N SER A 56 -6.41 -19.48 3.98
CA SER A 56 -6.28 -20.69 3.17
C SER A 56 -6.77 -20.52 1.73
N ASP A 57 -7.30 -19.35 1.37
CA ASP A 57 -7.87 -19.06 0.06
C ASP A 57 -7.08 -17.97 -0.66
N ALA A 58 -7.19 -17.91 -1.98
CA ALA A 58 -6.65 -16.78 -2.72
C ALA A 58 -7.49 -15.52 -2.47
N VAL A 59 -6.84 -14.38 -2.30
CA VAL A 59 -7.49 -13.10 -2.06
C VAL A 59 -7.20 -12.16 -3.22
N THR A 60 -8.26 -11.56 -3.75
CA THR A 60 -8.20 -10.54 -4.79
C THR A 60 -8.65 -9.21 -4.20
N PHE A 61 -7.89 -8.15 -4.40
CA PHE A 61 -8.10 -6.87 -3.73
C PHE A 61 -7.54 -5.70 -4.56
N ARG A 62 -7.94 -4.49 -4.20
CA ARG A 62 -7.35 -3.23 -4.68
C ARG A 62 -6.65 -2.56 -3.52
N ALA A 63 -5.62 -1.76 -3.79
CA ALA A 63 -4.89 -1.02 -2.78
C ALA A 63 -4.84 0.48 -3.10
N SER A 64 -4.64 1.30 -2.08
CA SER A 64 -4.33 2.73 -2.21
C SER A 64 -3.57 3.20 -0.99
N ILE A 65 -2.73 4.23 -1.14
CA ILE A 65 -1.98 4.79 -0.03
C ILE A 65 -2.89 5.76 0.75
N ASP A 66 -3.01 5.53 2.06
CA ASP A 66 -3.81 6.35 2.97
C ASP A 66 -2.93 7.30 3.77
N GLN A 67 -2.44 8.32 3.06
CA GLN A 67 -1.68 9.38 3.67
C GLN A 67 -2.04 10.70 3.00
N LYS A 68 -2.57 11.60 3.81
CA LYS A 68 -2.80 13.00 3.46
C LYS A 68 -1.61 13.78 3.96
N TYR A 69 -0.73 14.21 3.06
CA TYR A 69 0.28 15.20 3.43
C TYR A 69 -0.36 16.60 3.55
N ASP A 70 0.26 17.44 4.39
CA ASP A 70 -0.15 18.81 4.69
C ASP A 70 -0.47 19.63 3.43
N HIS A 71 -1.57 20.40 3.45
CA HIS A 71 -2.14 21.17 2.34
C HIS A 71 -1.18 22.18 1.70
N ASN A 72 -0.06 22.49 2.36
CA ASN A 72 0.97 23.40 1.87
C ASN A 72 2.10 22.72 1.09
N ARG A 73 2.12 21.37 0.97
CA ARG A 73 3.12 20.62 0.18
C ARG A 73 2.43 19.71 -0.83
N PHE A 74 3.13 19.47 -1.94
CA PHE A 74 2.67 18.54 -2.98
C PHE A 74 2.45 17.14 -2.39
N ASN A 75 1.23 16.61 -2.52
CA ASN A 75 0.89 15.29 -2.00
C ASN A 75 1.14 14.21 -3.07
N VAL A 76 2.30 13.57 -3.01
CA VAL A 76 2.68 12.54 -3.99
C VAL A 76 1.75 11.33 -3.99
N THR A 77 1.03 11.07 -2.90
CA THR A 77 0.12 9.92 -2.81
C THR A 77 -1.09 10.04 -3.74
N ASP A 78 -1.47 11.25 -4.13
CA ASP A 78 -2.51 11.49 -5.15
C ASP A 78 -2.04 11.08 -6.56
N LEU A 79 -0.72 10.99 -6.78
CA LEU A 79 -0.15 10.51 -8.05
C LEU A 79 -0.05 8.98 -8.12
N ILE A 80 -0.04 8.32 -6.97
CA ILE A 80 0.18 6.89 -6.85
C ILE A 80 -1.16 6.19 -7.05
N ASN A 81 -1.50 5.93 -8.32
CA ASN A 81 -2.75 5.27 -8.67
C ASN A 81 -2.65 3.75 -8.58
N LEU A 82 -2.72 3.23 -7.35
CA LEU A 82 -2.83 1.80 -7.09
C LEU A 82 -4.24 1.24 -7.32
N LYS A 83 -5.26 2.11 -7.36
CA LYS A 83 -6.67 1.72 -7.34
C LYS A 83 -7.12 0.98 -8.61
N ASP A 84 -6.47 1.25 -9.72
CA ASP A 84 -6.81 0.64 -11.02
C ASP A 84 -6.25 -0.78 -11.17
N HIS A 85 -5.37 -1.22 -10.25
CA HIS A 85 -4.77 -2.54 -10.30
C HIS A 85 -5.47 -3.48 -9.32
N GLN A 86 -6.15 -4.48 -9.88
CA GLN A 86 -6.64 -5.61 -9.10
C GLN A 86 -5.45 -6.54 -8.81
N LEU A 87 -5.06 -6.62 -7.54
CA LEU A 87 -3.98 -7.44 -7.04
C LEU A 87 -4.54 -8.80 -6.58
N LYS A 88 -3.72 -9.84 -6.68
CA LYS A 88 -4.05 -11.18 -6.20
C LYS A 88 -2.87 -11.76 -5.43
N LEU A 89 -3.19 -12.35 -4.28
CA LEU A 89 -2.31 -13.22 -3.51
C LEU A 89 -2.93 -14.61 -3.42
N ASP A 90 -2.16 -15.64 -3.71
CA ASP A 90 -2.59 -17.01 -3.47
C ASP A 90 -2.61 -17.32 -1.96
N ALA A 91 -3.18 -18.47 -1.60
CA ALA A 91 -3.29 -18.89 -0.20
C ALA A 91 -1.92 -18.95 0.47
N LYS A 92 -1.82 -18.39 1.69
CA LYS A 92 -0.57 -18.34 2.47
C LYS A 92 0.61 -17.66 1.76
N GLU A 93 0.36 -16.91 0.69
CA GLU A 93 1.41 -16.24 -0.08
C GLU A 93 1.91 -14.97 0.61
N HIS A 94 3.22 -14.76 0.55
CA HIS A 94 3.86 -13.46 0.79
C HIS A 94 4.43 -12.95 -0.54
N ARG A 95 4.02 -11.75 -0.97
CA ARG A 95 4.53 -11.11 -2.18
C ARG A 95 4.84 -9.64 -1.96
N THR A 96 5.89 -9.16 -2.60
CA THR A 96 6.15 -7.74 -2.82
C THR A 96 5.71 -7.35 -4.23
N PHE A 97 4.74 -6.47 -4.32
CA PHE A 97 4.30 -5.87 -5.58
C PHE A 97 5.21 -4.68 -5.93
N ASP A 98 5.70 -4.66 -7.15
CA ASP A 98 6.56 -3.60 -7.69
C ASP A 98 5.73 -2.78 -8.69
N ILE A 99 5.34 -1.57 -8.29
CA ILE A 99 4.32 -0.77 -8.98
C ILE A 99 4.93 0.54 -9.44
N ASN A 100 5.06 0.69 -10.75
CA ASN A 100 5.58 1.89 -11.37
C ASN A 100 4.44 2.87 -11.67
N PHE A 101 4.69 4.16 -11.46
CA PHE A 101 3.75 5.21 -11.81
C PHE A 101 4.44 6.37 -12.50
N ARG A 102 3.66 7.10 -13.30
CA ARG A 102 4.11 8.26 -14.05
C ARG A 102 3.00 9.30 -14.13
N HIS A 103 3.30 10.54 -13.78
CA HIS A 103 2.32 11.63 -13.83
C HIS A 103 2.96 12.96 -14.24
N SER A 104 2.33 13.69 -15.15
CA SER A 104 2.80 15.01 -15.57
C SER A 104 2.37 16.08 -14.57
N LEU A 105 3.32 16.85 -14.04
CA LEU A 105 3.00 18.01 -13.22
C LEU A 105 2.58 19.15 -14.15
N GLN A 106 1.29 19.38 -14.29
CA GLN A 106 0.74 20.45 -15.13
C GLN A 106 1.09 21.88 -14.64
N SER A 107 1.82 22.01 -13.52
CA SER A 107 2.10 23.28 -12.85
C SER A 107 3.60 23.59 -12.87
N SER A 108 3.95 24.76 -13.41
CA SER A 108 5.31 25.31 -13.40
C SER A 108 5.84 25.67 -12.01
N LYS A 109 4.99 25.58 -10.96
CA LYS A 109 5.38 25.83 -9.56
C LYS A 109 6.25 24.72 -8.96
N TYR A 110 6.27 23.54 -9.56
CA TYR A 110 7.02 22.39 -9.06
C TYR A 110 8.03 21.94 -10.11
N GLN A 111 9.24 22.50 -10.06
CA GLN A 111 10.28 22.25 -11.08
C GLN A 111 11.15 21.02 -10.76
N SER A 112 11.16 20.58 -9.51
CA SER A 112 11.86 19.37 -9.08
C SER A 112 11.22 18.90 -7.77
N ILE A 113 10.56 17.74 -7.82
CA ILE A 113 10.02 17.05 -6.65
C ILE A 113 10.56 15.63 -6.66
N GLY A 114 11.23 15.23 -5.59
CA GLY A 114 11.68 13.87 -5.38
C GLY A 114 11.60 13.53 -3.90
N GLY A 115 11.55 12.24 -3.60
CA GLY A 115 11.44 11.77 -2.24
C GLY A 115 11.30 10.27 -2.10
N GLU A 116 11.27 9.85 -0.84
CA GLU A 116 10.99 8.49 -0.43
C GLU A 116 9.88 8.52 0.62
N LEU A 117 9.03 7.48 0.58
CA LEU A 117 7.95 7.26 1.52
C LEU A 117 8.09 5.86 2.09
N ASP A 118 8.63 5.78 3.31
CA ASP A 118 8.87 4.53 4.04
C ASP A 118 7.78 4.23 5.07
N ILE A 119 7.02 5.25 5.48
CA ILE A 119 6.00 5.15 6.54
C ILE A 119 4.69 5.67 5.98
N PHE A 120 3.81 4.74 5.62
CA PHE A 120 2.49 5.01 5.09
C PHE A 120 1.52 3.91 5.49
N ASN A 121 0.23 4.24 5.48
CA ASN A 121 -0.84 3.27 5.67
C ASN A 121 -1.39 2.87 4.31
N LEU A 122 -1.99 1.70 4.22
CA LEU A 122 -2.72 1.28 3.04
C LEU A 122 -4.22 1.24 3.32
N ILE A 123 -5.02 1.65 2.36
CA ILE A 123 -6.40 1.21 2.26
C ILE A 123 -6.45 0.08 1.25
N ILE A 124 -6.97 -1.06 1.67
CA ILE A 124 -7.31 -2.17 0.78
C ILE A 124 -8.82 -2.33 0.68
N SER A 125 -9.31 -2.76 -0.48
CA SER A 125 -10.72 -3.00 -0.70
C SER A 125 -10.97 -4.20 -1.60
N ASP A 126 -12.09 -4.87 -1.38
CA ASP A 126 -12.72 -5.76 -2.35
C ASP A 126 -13.98 -5.06 -2.90
N ASP A 127 -14.92 -5.82 -3.46
CA ASP A 127 -16.12 -5.24 -4.07
C ASP A 127 -17.15 -4.75 -3.02
N ASP A 128 -17.12 -5.31 -1.80
CA ASP A 128 -18.10 -5.04 -0.75
C ASP A 128 -17.50 -4.31 0.47
N ASN A 129 -16.19 -4.45 0.68
CA ASN A 129 -15.51 -4.06 1.91
C ASN A 129 -14.31 -3.18 1.64
N THR A 130 -13.96 -2.36 2.63
CA THR A 130 -12.76 -1.53 2.64
C THR A 130 -12.16 -1.55 4.05
N ARG A 131 -10.83 -1.65 4.13
CA ARG A 131 -10.07 -1.74 5.37
C ARG A 131 -8.78 -0.93 5.28
N ARG A 132 -8.47 -0.20 6.35
CA ARG A 132 -7.16 0.43 6.53
C ARG A 132 -6.20 -0.55 7.21
N LEU A 133 -4.98 -0.65 6.69
CA LEU A 133 -3.83 -1.39 7.19
C LEU A 133 -2.73 -0.43 7.63
#